data_AF-A0A941R8H1-F1
#
_entry.id   AF-A0A941R8H1-F1
#
_cell.length_a   1.000
_cell.length_b   1.000
_cell.length_c   1.000
_cell.angle_alpha   90.00
_cell.angle_beta   90.00
_cell.angle_gamma   90.00
#
_symmetry.space_group_name_H-M   'P 1'
#
loop_
_entity.id
_entity.type
_entity.pdbx_description
1 polymer ?
#
loop_
_entity_poly.entity_id
_entity_poly.type
_entity_poly.pdbx_seq_one_letter_code
_entity_poly.pdbx_strand_id
1 'polypeptide(L)' 'MRYSSLSLLKTLHDRALRVFVYTVNEPADIQTAKAMGIDGIISDYPARLLCLSNK' A
#
# COMPACT_ATOMS: atom_id res chain seq x y z
N MET A 1 -5.48 10.30 -3.45
CA MET A 1 -6.12 9.45 -2.43
C MET A 1 -5.70 9.95 -1.04
N ARG A 2 -6.61 10.37 -0.15
CA ARG A 2 -6.25 10.84 1.21
C ARG A 2 -6.37 9.66 2.19
N TYR A 3 -5.24 9.08 2.57
CA TYR A 3 -5.18 8.03 3.58
C TYR A 3 -5.26 8.69 4.97
N SER A 4 -6.49 8.87 5.45
CA SER A 4 -6.73 9.44 6.76
C SER A 4 -6.41 8.39 7.84
N SER A 5 -5.39 8.68 8.64
CA SER A 5 -5.02 8.05 9.93
C SER A 5 -3.99 6.90 9.90
N LEU A 6 -2.72 7.29 10.10
CA LEU A 6 -1.63 6.38 10.50
C LEU A 6 -1.95 5.61 11.79
N SER A 7 -2.77 6.19 12.68
CA SER A 7 -3.22 5.53 13.92
C SER A 7 -4.10 4.30 13.66
N LEU A 8 -4.86 4.28 12.57
CA LEU A 8 -5.68 3.14 12.19
C LEU A 8 -4.82 1.99 11.67
N LEU A 9 -3.82 2.28 10.83
CA LEU A 9 -2.87 1.28 10.37
C LEU A 9 -2.15 0.62 11.55
N LYS A 10 -1.66 1.44 12.49
CA LYS A 10 -1.04 0.93 13.73
C LYS A 10 -1.99 0.02 14.52
N THR A 11 -3.24 0.43 14.69
CA THR A 11 -4.24 -0.38 15.44
C THR A 11 -4.53 -1.71 14.74
N LEU A 12 -4.53 -1.73 13.41
CA LEU A 12 -4.73 -2.95 12.62
C LEU A 12 -3.51 -3.87 12.74
N HIS A 13 -2.30 -3.33 12.64
CA HIS A 13 -1.07 -4.08 12.85
C HIS A 13 -0.94 -4.63 14.27
N ASP A 14 -1.33 -3.85 15.28
CA ASP A 14 -1.39 -4.28 16.69
C ASP A 14 -2.35 -5.46 16.88
N ARG A 15 -3.34 -5.61 16.00
CA ARG A 15 -4.28 -6.75 15.97
C ARG A 15 -3.84 -7.88 15.03
N ALA A 16 -2.60 -7.84 14.53
CA ALA A 16 -2.06 -8.75 13.53
C ALA A 16 -2.90 -8.82 12.23
N LEU A 17 -3.62 -7.73 11.91
CA LEU A 17 -4.42 -7.60 10.69
C LEU A 17 -3.57 -6.95 9.60
N ARG A 18 -3.67 -7.50 8.38
CA ARG A 18 -2.96 -7.00 7.20
C ARG A 18 -3.87 -6.07 6.41
N VAL A 19 -3.34 -4.95 5.96
CA VAL A 19 -4.10 -3.96 5.18
C VAL A 19 -3.72 -4.06 3.71
N PHE A 20 -4.74 -4.25 2.87
CA PHE A 20 -4.60 -4.32 1.43
C PHE A 20 -5.39 -3.18 0.78
N VAL A 21 -4.80 -2.53 -0.22
CA VAL A 21 -5.46 -1.47 -0.99
C VAL A 21 -5.79 -1.94 -2.40
N TYR A 22 -6.98 -1.57 -2.87
CA TYR A 22 -7.53 -1.91 -4.18
C TYR A 22 -8.28 -0.70 -4.77
N THR A 23 -8.20 -0.36 -6.06
CA THR A 23 -7.15 -0.72 -7.05
C THR A 23 -6.18 0.45 -7.14
N VAL A 24 -4.88 0.21 -7.00
CA VAL A 24 -3.87 1.26 -7.18
C VAL A 24 -3.12 1.03 -8.48
N ASN A 25 -3.28 1.95 -9.44
CA ASN A 25 -2.69 1.84 -10.78
C ASN A 25 -1.52 2.82 -11.01
N GLU A 26 -1.44 3.88 -10.20
CA GLU A 26 -0.43 4.93 -10.33
C GLU A 26 0.82 4.64 -9.48
N PRO A 27 2.03 4.81 -10.04
CA PRO A 27 3.29 4.54 -9.32
C PRO A 27 3.52 5.49 -8.14
N ALA A 28 2.99 6.72 -8.19
CA ALA A 28 3.05 7.67 -7.08
C ALA A 28 2.20 7.20 -5.89
N ASP A 29 1.01 6.64 -6.16
CA ASP A 29 0.14 6.08 -5.13
C ASP A 29 0.72 4.78 -4.55
N ILE A 30 1.40 3.96 -5.36
CA ILE A 30 2.14 2.78 -4.89
C ILE A 30 3.25 3.17 -3.91
N GLN A 31 4.04 4.20 -4.23
CA GLN A 31 5.08 4.71 -3.33
C GLN A 31 4.48 5.28 -2.04
N THR A 32 3.39 6.02 -2.16
CA THR A 32 2.67 6.58 -1.01
C THR A 32 2.13 5.47 -0.11
N ALA A 33 1.52 4.43 -0.67
CA ALA A 33 1.01 3.28 0.07
C ALA A 33 2.13 2.51 0.79
N LYS A 34 3.27 2.28 0.12
CA LYS A 34 4.46 1.70 0.74
C LYS A 34 4.97 2.57 1.90
N ALA A 35 5.08 3.88 1.70
CA ALA A 35 5.55 4.82 2.72
C ALA A 35 4.61 4.89 3.94
N MET A 36 3.32 4.62 3.74
CA MET A 36 2.33 4.59 4.81
C MET A 36 2.30 3.28 5.60
N GLY A 37 3.02 2.24 5.15
CA GLY A 37 3.04 0.93 5.82
C GLY A 37 1.88 0.02 5.41
N ILE A 38 1.34 0.19 4.19
CA ILE A 38 0.36 -0.76 3.65
C ILE A 38 1.06 -2.07 3.27
N ASP A 39 0.51 -3.20 3.70
CA ASP A 39 1.11 -4.53 3.57
C ASP A 39 1.01 -5.10 2.15
N GLY A 40 0.01 -4.66 1.38
CA GLY A 40 -0.14 -5.13 0.01
C GLY A 40 -0.99 -4.22 -0.86
N ILE A 41 -0.66 -4.23 -2.14
CA ILE A 41 -1.29 -3.40 -3.16
C ILE A 41 -1.82 -4.33 -4.25
N ILE A 42 -3.11 -4.20 -4.53
CA ILE A 42 -3.77 -4.90 -5.63
C ILE A 42 -3.90 -3.90 -6.78
N SER A 43 -3.36 -4.27 -7.93
CA SER A 43 -3.28 -3.43 -9.12
C SER A 43 -3.74 -4.22 -10.35
N ASP A 44 -4.43 -3.55 -11.27
CA ASP A 44 -4.76 -4.13 -12.58
C ASP A 44 -3.51 -4.24 -13.48
N TYR A 45 -2.41 -3.58 -13.10
CA TYR A 45 -1.13 -3.61 -13.80
C TYR A 45 -0.01 -4.18 -12.92
N PRO A 46 -0.04 -5.49 -12.60
CA PRO A 46 0.95 -6.11 -11.71
C PRO A 46 2.39 -5.95 -12.23
N ALA A 47 2.58 -5.85 -13.56
CA ALA A 47 3.88 -5.59 -14.18
C ALA A 47 4.55 -4.28 -13.71
N ARG A 48 3.79 -3.26 -13.32
CA ARG A 48 4.34 -1.99 -12.82
C ARG A 48 4.93 -2.12 -11.41
N LEU A 49 4.46 -3.09 -10.63
CA LEU A 49 4.97 -3.35 -9.27
C LEU A 49 6.38 -3.96 -9.28
N LEU A 50 6.68 -4.79 -10.30
CA LEU A 50 7.98 -5.46 -10.45
C LEU A 50 9.15 -4.49 -10.67
N CYS A 51 8.94 -3.40 -11.42
CA CYS A 51 9.99 -2.43 -11.70
C CYS A 51 10.42 -1.62 -10.45
N LEU A 52 9.53 -1.50 -9.45
CA LEU A 52 9.76 -0.76 -8.20
C LEU A 52 10.34 -1.63 -7.07
N SER A 53 10.70 -2.88 -7.33
CA SER A 53 11.20 -3.82 -6.30
C SER A 53 12.69 -4.16 -6.42
N ASN A 54 13.43 -3.53 -7.34
CA ASN A 54 14.88 -3.67 -7.47
C ASN A 54 15.59 -2.41 -6.94
N LYS A 55 15.83 -2.35 -5.63
CA LYS A 55 16.91 -1.54 -5.05
C LYS A 55 17.31 -2.09 -3.68
#